data_AF-A0A835UM18-F1
#
_entry.id   AF-A0A835UM18-F1
#
_cell.length_a   1.000
_cell.length_b   1.000
_cell.length_c   1.000
_cell.angle_alpha   90.00
_cell.angle_beta   90.00
_cell.angle_gamma   90.00
#
_symmetry.space_group_name_H-M   'P 1'
#
loop_
_entity.id
_entity.type
_entity.pdbx_description
1 polymer ?
#
loop_
_entity_poly.entity_id
_entity_poly.type
_entity_poly.pdbx_seq_one_letter_code
_entity_poly.pdbx_strand_id
1 'polypeptide(L)'
;MEKQSFKFFGDKDGATSRVAYKWIKHALRHKVKELVLDLHNTAFSGIPLSVFSNKALEFLCLIARYSGCINLSLPVPDAALYRLRVLHVMRFDLRSVEFDKMLTGCPVLEELLLEDCRLKKPRISMPKLKCLKFIHCVLCDGVVIASNPNLQKLVIYYDFSFSLGNFAVIIDKLPSLVDAVLCLDRCDRISFEGDGLLNVKWLQILLPEVKESLKSIINWISSSRLHNLKYAELLTPLNKKYIKAVKQAIACMPNLENLEIRENLPIVRARSGLEPEKVVSEHFALPKHLHSVKIIPLEPLEVFMDFLSNSVHLKRTDKEELEKYVPL
;
A
#
# COMPACT_ATOMS: atom_id res chain seq x y z
N MET A 1 -5.30 17.93 -26.10
CA MET A 1 -6.45 17.02 -25.90
C MET A 1 -6.99 17.25 -24.51
N GLU A 2 -8.24 17.67 -24.40
CA GLU A 2 -8.88 17.90 -23.10
C GLU A 2 -9.02 16.57 -22.32
N LYS A 3 -8.75 16.64 -21.02
CA LYS A 3 -8.83 15.50 -20.10
C LYS A 3 -10.31 15.26 -19.78
N GLN A 4 -10.92 14.27 -20.43
CA GLN A 4 -12.32 13.90 -20.17
C GLN A 4 -12.41 13.07 -18.88
N SER A 5 -12.57 13.76 -17.76
CA SER A 5 -12.76 13.16 -16.44
C SER A 5 -14.19 13.35 -15.94
N PHE A 6 -14.78 12.31 -15.36
CA PHE A 6 -16.05 12.40 -14.65
C PHE A 6 -15.87 11.93 -13.20
N LYS A 7 -16.26 12.77 -12.25
CA LYS A 7 -16.26 12.44 -10.82
C LYS A 7 -17.68 12.47 -10.31
N PHE A 8 -18.10 11.39 -9.68
CA PHE A 8 -19.39 11.29 -9.02
C PHE A 8 -19.18 11.11 -7.53
N PHE A 9 -19.72 12.04 -6.75
CA PHE A 9 -19.74 11.98 -5.29
C PHE A 9 -21.17 11.72 -4.85
N GLY A 10 -21.41 10.54 -4.26
CA GLY A 10 -22.71 10.22 -3.69
C GLY A 10 -23.04 11.20 -2.56
N ASP A 11 -24.17 11.88 -2.69
CA ASP A 11 -24.67 12.79 -1.67
C ASP A 11 -25.26 12.00 -0.48
N LYS A 12 -25.05 12.51 0.75
CA LYS A 12 -25.75 12.04 1.95
C LYS A 12 -27.26 12.24 1.84
N ASP A 13 -27.69 13.25 1.07
CA ASP A 13 -29.10 13.65 0.93
C ASP A 13 -29.86 12.88 -0.16
N GLY A 14 -29.29 11.76 -0.64
CA GLY A 14 -30.08 10.73 -1.32
C GLY A 14 -30.43 11.04 -2.77
N ALA A 15 -29.49 11.60 -3.56
CA ALA A 15 -29.57 11.48 -5.01
C ALA A 15 -29.84 10.01 -5.35
N THR A 16 -31.06 9.71 -5.80
CA THR A 16 -31.49 8.32 -5.93
C THR A 16 -30.51 7.57 -6.82
N SER A 17 -30.21 6.32 -6.47
CA SER A 17 -29.28 5.46 -7.23
C SER A 17 -29.55 5.49 -8.75
N ARG A 18 -30.80 5.71 -9.15
CA ARG A 18 -31.23 5.91 -10.54
C ARG A 18 -30.62 7.15 -11.23
N VAL A 19 -30.55 8.30 -10.56
CA VAL A 19 -29.98 9.53 -11.13
C VAL A 19 -28.48 9.37 -11.33
N ALA A 20 -27.79 8.86 -10.30
CA ALA A 20 -26.37 8.52 -10.36
C ALA A 20 -26.07 7.54 -11.52
N TYR A 21 -26.87 6.48 -11.65
CA TYR A 21 -26.74 5.50 -12.73
C TYR A 21 -26.89 6.15 -14.12
N LYS A 22 -27.86 7.07 -14.29
CA LYS A 22 -28.05 7.80 -15.56
C LYS A 22 -26.82 8.63 -15.91
N TRP A 23 -26.26 9.36 -14.95
CA TRP A 23 -25.06 10.19 -15.16
C TRP A 23 -23.83 9.35 -15.47
N ILE A 24 -23.59 8.26 -14.74
CA ILE A 24 -22.49 7.33 -15.03
C ILE A 24 -22.63 6.79 -16.46
N LYS A 25 -23.82 6.29 -16.82
CA LYS A 25 -24.07 5.79 -18.18
C LYS A 25 -23.89 6.87 -19.25
N HIS A 26 -24.30 8.10 -18.96
CA HIS A 26 -24.12 9.25 -19.86
C HIS A 26 -22.63 9.58 -20.05
N ALA A 27 -21.85 9.65 -18.97
CA ALA A 27 -20.41 9.86 -19.03
C ALA A 27 -19.70 8.76 -19.85
N LEU A 28 -20.03 7.49 -19.58
CA LEU A 28 -19.46 6.35 -20.30
C LEU A 28 -19.77 6.38 -21.81
N ARG A 29 -20.98 6.82 -22.21
CA ARG A 29 -21.35 7.02 -23.62
C ARG A 29 -20.53 8.11 -24.31
N HIS A 30 -20.10 9.12 -23.56
CA HIS A 30 -19.21 10.19 -24.03
C HIS A 30 -17.73 9.81 -23.97
N LYS A 31 -17.41 8.52 -23.77
CA LYS A 31 -16.04 7.97 -23.83
C LYS A 31 -15.08 8.65 -22.85
N VAL A 32 -15.58 8.99 -21.66
CA VAL A 32 -14.72 9.49 -20.57
C VAL A 32 -13.55 8.53 -20.35
N LYS A 33 -12.38 9.11 -20.10
CA LYS A 33 -11.14 8.37 -19.86
C LYS A 33 -10.90 8.13 -18.38
N GLU A 34 -11.35 9.05 -17.54
CA GLU A 34 -11.20 8.96 -16.09
C GLU A 34 -12.57 8.95 -15.43
N LEU A 35 -12.77 7.97 -14.56
CA LEU A 35 -13.99 7.82 -13.79
C LEU A 35 -13.66 7.64 -12.31
N VAL A 36 -14.15 8.54 -11.48
CA VAL A 36 -14.10 8.42 -10.01
C VAL A 36 -15.52 8.26 -9.50
N LEU A 37 -15.78 7.15 -8.80
CA LEU A 37 -17.06 6.85 -8.18
C LEU A 37 -16.89 6.74 -6.67
N ASP A 38 -17.43 7.72 -5.95
CA ASP A 38 -17.48 7.72 -4.51
C ASP A 38 -18.90 7.38 -4.04
N LEU A 39 -19.05 6.19 -3.47
CA LEU A 39 -20.32 5.53 -3.15
C LEU A 39 -20.58 5.62 -1.65
N HIS A 40 -21.45 6.57 -1.25
CA HIS A 40 -21.75 6.89 0.15
C HIS A 40 -22.91 6.09 0.78
N ASN A 41 -23.66 5.28 0.03
CA ASN A 41 -24.97 4.79 0.48
C ASN A 41 -25.24 3.31 0.12
N THR A 42 -25.83 2.56 1.05
CA THR A 42 -26.34 1.18 0.88
C THR A 42 -27.45 1.07 -0.19
N ALA A 43 -28.06 2.18 -0.58
CA ALA A 43 -29.06 2.24 -1.66
C ALA A 43 -28.45 2.11 -3.07
N PHE A 44 -27.13 2.16 -3.22
CA PHE A 44 -26.49 1.88 -4.50
C PHE A 44 -26.45 0.38 -4.71
N SER A 45 -27.41 -0.15 -5.48
CA SER A 45 -27.59 -1.59 -5.74
C SER A 45 -26.47 -2.24 -6.56
N GLY A 46 -25.34 -1.55 -6.74
CA GLY A 46 -24.18 -2.00 -7.50
C GLY A 46 -23.72 -0.99 -8.54
N ILE A 47 -22.47 -1.14 -8.96
CA ILE A 47 -21.86 -0.33 -10.02
C ILE A 47 -22.43 -0.78 -11.38
N PRO A 48 -22.82 0.15 -12.27
CA PRO A 48 -23.31 -0.22 -13.60
C PRO A 48 -22.29 -1.11 -14.33
N LEU A 49 -22.73 -2.25 -14.87
CA LEU A 49 -21.84 -3.17 -15.61
C LEU A 49 -21.13 -2.47 -16.78
N SER A 50 -21.75 -1.43 -17.35
CA SER A 50 -21.16 -0.62 -18.40
C SER A 50 -19.84 0.05 -17.99
N VAL A 51 -19.56 0.23 -16.70
CA VAL A 51 -18.26 0.70 -16.20
C VAL A 51 -17.17 -0.30 -16.58
N PHE A 52 -17.40 -1.59 -16.31
CA PHE A 52 -16.42 -2.67 -16.52
C PHE A 52 -16.32 -3.17 -17.97
N SER A 53 -17.20 -2.69 -18.86
CA SER A 53 -17.13 -2.98 -20.30
C SER A 53 -16.73 -1.75 -21.14
N ASN A 54 -16.35 -0.64 -20.51
CA ASN A 54 -16.01 0.58 -21.23
C ASN A 54 -14.59 0.53 -21.81
N LYS A 55 -14.49 0.58 -23.14
CA LYS A 55 -13.22 0.49 -23.88
C LYS A 55 -12.40 1.78 -23.90
N ALA A 56 -12.95 2.90 -23.41
CA ALA A 56 -12.29 4.20 -23.39
C ALA A 56 -11.65 4.54 -22.03
N LEU A 57 -12.06 3.87 -20.95
CA LEU A 57 -11.53 4.12 -19.61
C LEU A 57 -10.04 3.77 -19.53
N GLU A 58 -9.27 4.73 -19.04
CA GLU A 58 -7.83 4.63 -18.76
C GLU A 58 -7.56 4.69 -17.24
N PHE A 59 -8.44 5.37 -16.49
CA PHE A 59 -8.38 5.50 -15.03
C PHE A 59 -9.75 5.20 -14.41
N LEU A 60 -9.78 4.32 -13.40
CA LEU A 60 -10.97 3.99 -12.62
C LEU A 60 -10.63 4.04 -11.13
N CYS A 61 -11.36 4.85 -10.38
CA CYS A 61 -11.29 4.90 -8.93
C CYS A 61 -12.68 4.60 -8.34
N LEU A 62 -12.75 3.59 -7.48
CA LEU A 62 -13.95 3.16 -6.79
C LEU A 62 -13.74 3.33 -5.29
N ILE A 63 -14.60 4.11 -4.64
CA ILE A 63 -14.54 4.38 -3.20
C ILE A 63 -15.89 4.01 -2.57
N ALA A 64 -15.88 3.24 -1.49
CA ALA A 64 -17.06 2.98 -0.68
C ALA A 64 -16.92 3.66 0.70
N ARG A 65 -17.88 4.48 1.14
CA ARG A 65 -17.77 5.19 2.44
C ARG A 65 -18.50 4.50 3.61
N TYR A 66 -18.97 3.27 3.43
CA TYR A 66 -19.70 2.56 4.48
C TYR A 66 -18.77 1.85 5.49
N SER A 67 -19.22 1.71 6.74
CA SER A 67 -18.49 1.07 7.86
C SER A 67 -18.33 -0.45 7.73
N GLY A 68 -18.74 -1.02 6.60
CA GLY A 68 -18.56 -2.41 6.24
C GLY A 68 -18.20 -2.50 4.76
N CYS A 69 -17.25 -3.37 4.43
CA CYS A 69 -16.79 -3.55 3.06
C CYS A 69 -17.96 -3.99 2.15
N ILE A 70 -18.24 -3.22 1.10
CA ILE A 70 -19.29 -3.54 0.14
C ILE A 70 -18.77 -4.68 -0.74
N ASN A 71 -19.55 -5.75 -0.87
CA ASN A 71 -19.25 -6.79 -1.86
C ASN A 71 -19.30 -6.16 -3.25
N LEU A 72 -18.15 -6.12 -3.92
CA LEU A 72 -18.09 -5.69 -5.30
C LEU A 72 -18.63 -6.83 -6.17
N SER A 73 -19.93 -6.84 -6.45
CA SER A 73 -20.53 -7.79 -7.38
C SER A 73 -20.09 -7.48 -8.80
N LEU A 74 -19.02 -8.15 -9.24
CA LEU A 74 -18.47 -8.00 -10.58
C LEU A 74 -19.09 -9.05 -11.51
N PRO A 75 -19.61 -8.66 -12.69
CA PRO A 75 -19.96 -9.63 -13.71
C PRO A 75 -18.68 -10.22 -14.31
N VAL A 76 -18.62 -11.54 -14.46
CA VAL A 76 -17.56 -12.22 -15.21
C VAL A 76 -18.25 -13.26 -16.09
N PRO A 77 -18.01 -13.28 -17.43
CA PRO A 77 -16.67 -13.22 -18.08
C PRO A 77 -16.25 -11.97 -18.86
N ASP A 78 -17.15 -11.06 -19.21
CA ASP A 78 -16.88 -10.10 -20.31
C ASP A 78 -16.32 -8.72 -19.85
N ALA A 79 -15.58 -8.67 -18.74
CA ALA A 79 -14.90 -7.46 -18.34
C ALA A 79 -13.83 -7.10 -19.40
N ALA A 80 -13.97 -5.92 -19.99
CA ALA A 80 -13.30 -5.53 -21.24
C ALA A 80 -12.61 -4.16 -21.09
N LEU A 81 -11.84 -4.02 -20.02
CA LEU A 81 -11.12 -2.80 -19.65
C LEU A 81 -9.73 -2.75 -20.31
N TYR A 82 -9.69 -2.98 -21.63
CA TYR A 82 -8.46 -3.13 -22.42
C TYR A 82 -7.55 -1.91 -22.45
N ARG A 83 -8.04 -0.74 -22.04
CA ARG A 83 -7.28 0.51 -21.97
C ARG A 83 -7.00 0.96 -20.54
N LEU A 84 -7.51 0.25 -19.54
CA LEU A 84 -7.37 0.66 -18.15
C LEU A 84 -5.93 0.49 -17.70
N ARG A 85 -5.31 1.61 -17.36
CA ARG A 85 -3.92 1.70 -16.89
C ARG A 85 -3.85 1.86 -15.38
N VAL A 86 -4.85 2.49 -14.78
CA VAL A 86 -4.89 2.76 -13.33
C VAL A 86 -6.22 2.28 -12.77
N LEU A 87 -6.14 1.42 -11.75
CA LEU A 87 -7.28 0.94 -10.98
C LEU A 87 -7.04 1.19 -9.50
N HIS A 88 -7.88 2.03 -8.90
CA HIS A 88 -7.91 2.29 -7.47
C HIS A 88 -9.22 1.77 -6.90
N VAL A 89 -9.15 0.90 -5.88
CA VAL A 89 -10.32 0.35 -5.21
C VAL A 89 -10.14 0.55 -3.71
N MET A 90 -11.09 1.23 -3.09
CA MET A 90 -11.02 1.64 -1.69
C MET A 90 -12.26 1.15 -0.94
N ARG A 91 -12.07 0.45 0.19
CA ARG A 91 -13.11 0.04 1.13
C ARG A 91 -14.11 -1.00 0.59
N PHE A 92 -13.67 -1.87 -0.32
CA PHE A 92 -14.48 -2.96 -0.87
C PHE A 92 -14.14 -4.34 -0.29
N ASP A 93 -15.14 -5.23 -0.26
CA ASP A 93 -14.93 -6.65 -0.02
C ASP A 93 -14.68 -7.33 -1.36
N LEU A 94 -13.44 -7.81 -1.51
CA LEU A 94 -12.85 -8.41 -2.71
C LEU A 94 -12.43 -9.86 -2.44
N ARG A 95 -13.04 -10.52 -1.44
CA ARG A 95 -12.80 -11.95 -1.16
C ARG A 95 -13.37 -12.89 -2.22
N SER A 96 -14.11 -12.34 -3.17
CA SER A 96 -14.83 -13.07 -4.19
C SER A 96 -13.94 -13.31 -5.42
N VAL A 97 -14.16 -14.42 -6.13
CA VAL A 97 -13.35 -14.81 -7.30
C VAL A 97 -13.50 -13.84 -8.47
N GLU A 98 -14.55 -13.03 -8.45
CA GLU A 98 -14.88 -12.10 -9.51
C GLU A 98 -13.88 -10.93 -9.60
N PHE A 99 -13.21 -10.57 -8.49
CA PHE A 99 -12.17 -9.54 -8.52
C PHE A 99 -10.94 -10.01 -9.32
N ASP A 100 -10.44 -11.21 -9.05
CA ASP A 100 -9.33 -11.80 -9.80
C ASP A 100 -9.64 -11.91 -11.30
N LYS A 101 -10.90 -12.24 -11.62
CA LYS A 101 -11.41 -12.31 -12.99
C LYS A 101 -11.59 -10.94 -13.65
N MET A 102 -11.94 -9.90 -12.92
CA MET A 102 -11.98 -8.53 -13.48
C MET A 102 -10.57 -8.05 -13.79
N LEU A 103 -9.60 -8.39 -12.93
CA LEU A 103 -8.20 -8.10 -13.15
C LEU A 103 -7.70 -8.71 -14.48
N THR A 104 -8.08 -9.94 -14.83
CA THR A 104 -7.69 -10.53 -16.15
C THR A 104 -8.23 -9.74 -17.36
N GLY A 105 -9.32 -8.98 -17.18
CA GLY A 105 -9.88 -8.07 -18.18
C GLY A 105 -9.12 -6.73 -18.34
N CYS A 106 -8.04 -6.51 -17.58
CA CYS A 106 -7.25 -5.28 -17.57
C CYS A 106 -5.78 -5.53 -18.04
N PRO A 107 -5.53 -5.96 -19.29
CA PRO A 107 -4.22 -6.45 -19.73
C PRO A 107 -3.11 -5.38 -19.79
N VAL A 108 -3.48 -4.10 -19.80
CA VAL A 108 -2.53 -2.96 -19.85
C VAL A 108 -2.42 -2.23 -18.52
N LEU A 109 -2.90 -2.83 -17.42
CA LEU A 109 -2.87 -2.21 -16.11
C LEU A 109 -1.42 -1.96 -15.66
N GLU A 110 -1.13 -0.70 -15.33
CA GLU A 110 0.18 -0.22 -14.90
C GLU A 110 0.20 0.10 -13.39
N GLU A 111 -0.93 0.50 -12.81
CA GLU A 111 -1.06 0.80 -11.39
C GLU A 111 -2.31 0.15 -10.79
N LEU A 112 -2.11 -0.53 -9.65
CA LEU A 112 -3.17 -1.09 -8.82
C LEU A 112 -3.00 -0.58 -7.38
N LEU A 113 -4.02 0.11 -6.87
CA LEU A 113 -4.14 0.52 -5.47
C LEU A 113 -5.36 -0.15 -4.85
N LEU A 114 -5.13 -0.84 -3.75
CA LEU A 114 -6.15 -1.42 -2.89
C LEU A 114 -6.01 -0.80 -1.51
N GLU A 115 -7.04 -0.09 -1.05
CA GLU A 115 -7.06 0.60 0.24
C GLU A 115 -8.24 0.13 1.07
N ASP A 116 -8.05 -0.18 2.35
CA ASP A 116 -9.12 -0.64 3.26
C ASP A 116 -9.95 -1.83 2.69
N CYS A 117 -9.36 -2.63 1.81
CA CYS A 117 -10.05 -3.72 1.11
C CYS A 117 -9.91 -5.06 1.87
N ARG A 118 -10.95 -5.91 1.82
CA ARG A 118 -10.85 -7.30 2.30
C ARG A 118 -10.55 -8.22 1.12
N LEU A 119 -9.47 -8.98 1.17
CA LEU A 119 -9.09 -9.90 0.09
C LEU A 119 -8.89 -11.31 0.62
N LYS A 120 -9.16 -12.30 -0.24
CA LYS A 120 -8.92 -13.71 0.04
C LYS A 120 -7.83 -14.23 -0.88
N LYS A 121 -6.58 -14.26 -0.39
CA LYS A 121 -5.41 -14.79 -1.11
C LYS A 121 -5.29 -14.28 -2.56
N PRO A 122 -5.29 -12.96 -2.81
CA PRO A 122 -5.24 -12.45 -4.16
C PRO A 122 -3.90 -12.83 -4.79
N ARG A 123 -3.95 -13.31 -6.05
CA ARG A 123 -2.75 -13.64 -6.84
C ARG A 123 -2.57 -12.60 -7.92
N ILE A 124 -1.69 -11.63 -7.66
CA ILE A 124 -1.46 -10.53 -8.59
C ILE A 124 -0.37 -10.94 -9.58
N SER A 125 -0.75 -11.15 -10.84
CA SER A 125 0.18 -11.37 -11.96
C SER A 125 -0.30 -10.56 -13.16
N MET A 126 0.38 -9.44 -13.40
CA MET A 126 0.04 -8.46 -14.42
C MET A 126 1.31 -8.04 -15.16
N PRO A 127 1.47 -8.40 -16.44
CA PRO A 127 2.73 -8.22 -17.14
C PRO A 127 3.12 -6.75 -17.32
N LYS A 128 2.18 -5.81 -17.30
CA LYS A 128 2.43 -4.36 -17.47
C LYS A 128 2.43 -3.57 -16.17
N LEU A 129 2.18 -4.23 -15.03
CA LEU A 129 2.06 -3.57 -13.74
C LEU A 129 3.42 -3.01 -13.31
N LYS A 130 3.46 -1.70 -13.06
CA LYS A 130 4.63 -0.93 -12.61
C LYS A 130 4.51 -0.55 -11.14
N CYS A 131 3.30 -0.35 -10.65
CA CYS A 131 3.04 0.04 -9.27
C CYS A 131 1.93 -0.79 -8.64
N LEU A 132 2.22 -1.36 -7.47
CA LEU A 132 1.27 -2.14 -6.68
C LEU A 132 1.24 -1.60 -5.25
N LYS A 133 0.04 -1.28 -4.75
CA LYS A 133 -0.15 -0.71 -3.42
C LYS A 133 -1.27 -1.45 -2.70
N PHE A 134 -0.95 -2.00 -1.52
CA PHE A 134 -1.91 -2.47 -0.54
C PHE A 134 -1.80 -1.56 0.68
N ILE A 135 -2.90 -0.89 1.04
CA ILE A 135 -2.95 0.05 2.15
C ILE A 135 -4.12 -0.37 3.04
N HIS A 136 -3.87 -0.60 4.34
CA HIS A 136 -4.89 -0.96 5.32
C HIS A 136 -5.81 -2.13 4.92
N CYS A 137 -5.34 -3.01 4.05
CA CYS A 137 -6.14 -4.12 3.57
C CYS A 137 -6.27 -5.20 4.67
N VAL A 138 -7.31 -6.03 4.59
CA VAL A 138 -7.47 -7.24 5.39
C VAL A 138 -7.19 -8.44 4.49
N LEU A 139 -6.20 -9.26 4.84
CA LEU A 139 -5.85 -10.45 4.08
C LEU A 139 -6.14 -11.70 4.91
N CYS A 140 -7.22 -12.41 4.57
CA CYS A 140 -7.66 -13.55 5.38
C CYS A 140 -6.73 -14.77 5.28
N ASP A 141 -5.99 -14.92 4.17
CA ASP A 141 -5.22 -16.12 3.84
C ASP A 141 -3.82 -15.78 3.29
N GLY A 142 -3.27 -14.62 3.68
CA GLY A 142 -2.02 -14.10 3.13
C GLY A 142 -2.16 -13.44 1.75
N VAL A 143 -1.03 -13.01 1.19
CA VAL A 143 -0.91 -12.47 -0.17
C VAL A 143 0.23 -13.14 -0.93
N VAL A 144 -0.04 -13.46 -2.19
CA VAL A 144 0.98 -13.97 -3.12
C VAL A 144 1.14 -12.96 -4.26
N ILE A 145 2.23 -12.20 -4.20
CA ILE A 145 2.65 -11.33 -5.30
C ILE A 145 3.54 -12.19 -6.19
N ALA A 146 2.93 -12.77 -7.22
CA ALA A 146 3.62 -13.63 -8.18
C ALA A 146 4.52 -12.79 -9.11
N SER A 147 5.40 -13.46 -9.85
CA SER A 147 6.30 -12.84 -10.84
C SER A 147 5.65 -11.70 -11.66
N ASN A 148 6.00 -10.45 -11.35
CA ASN A 148 5.62 -9.25 -12.10
C ASN A 148 6.90 -8.59 -12.64
N PRO A 149 7.31 -8.90 -13.88
CA PRO A 149 8.64 -8.55 -14.38
C PRO A 149 8.86 -7.04 -14.51
N ASN A 150 7.79 -6.25 -14.61
CA ASN A 150 7.86 -4.79 -14.79
C ASN A 150 7.51 -4.00 -13.53
N LEU A 151 7.29 -4.66 -12.39
CA LEU A 151 6.92 -3.98 -11.15
C LEU A 151 8.13 -3.19 -10.63
N GLN A 152 7.98 -1.86 -10.55
CA GLN A 152 9.04 -0.93 -10.16
C GLN A 152 8.85 -0.41 -8.73
N LYS A 153 7.58 -0.31 -8.29
CA LYS A 153 7.21 0.18 -6.97
C LYS A 153 6.22 -0.77 -6.30
N LEU A 154 6.54 -1.16 -5.07
CA LEU A 154 5.68 -1.95 -4.20
C LEU A 154 5.44 -1.21 -2.90
N VAL A 155 4.18 -0.99 -2.54
CA VAL A 155 3.78 -0.43 -1.26
C VAL A 155 2.89 -1.44 -0.56
N ILE A 156 3.28 -1.83 0.64
CA ILE A 156 2.49 -2.67 1.50
C ILE A 156 2.41 -1.97 2.86
N TYR A 157 1.22 -1.55 3.25
CA TYR A 157 0.94 -0.96 4.54
C TYR A 157 -0.19 -1.71 5.22
N TYR A 158 0.18 -2.42 6.28
CA TYR A 158 -0.73 -3.12 7.17
C TYR A 158 -0.63 -2.49 8.56
N ASP A 159 -1.69 -1.79 8.95
CA ASP A 159 -1.94 -1.33 10.31
C ASP A 159 -3.20 -2.04 10.77
N PHE A 160 -3.07 -2.96 11.73
CA PHE A 160 -4.14 -3.88 12.09
C PHE A 160 -4.34 -3.99 13.60
N SER A 161 -5.50 -3.49 14.05
CA SER A 161 -6.04 -3.66 15.40
C SER A 161 -6.95 -4.90 15.55
N PHE A 162 -7.29 -5.62 14.46
CA PHE A 162 -8.40 -6.61 14.45
C PHE A 162 -8.18 -7.99 13.75
N SER A 163 -6.97 -8.42 13.37
CA SER A 163 -6.79 -9.69 12.62
C SER A 163 -6.38 -10.82 13.55
N LEU A 164 -7.17 -11.90 13.56
CA LEU A 164 -6.99 -13.09 14.40
C LEU A 164 -6.33 -14.28 13.66
N GLY A 165 -5.53 -14.03 12.61
CA GLY A 165 -5.02 -15.09 11.74
C GLY A 165 -3.54 -14.95 11.37
N ASN A 166 -2.90 -16.10 11.14
CA ASN A 166 -1.53 -16.17 10.62
C ASN A 166 -1.47 -15.50 9.25
N PHE A 167 -0.86 -14.31 9.20
CA PHE A 167 -0.67 -13.58 7.96
C PHE A 167 0.69 -13.92 7.33
N ALA A 168 0.69 -14.18 6.02
CA ALA A 168 1.89 -14.44 5.22
C ALA A 168 1.92 -13.56 3.97
N VAL A 169 3.00 -12.78 3.82
CA VAL A 169 3.34 -12.10 2.57
C VAL A 169 4.36 -12.96 1.84
N ILE A 170 3.99 -13.44 0.64
CA ILE A 170 4.87 -14.16 -0.26
C ILE A 170 5.11 -13.27 -1.49
N ILE A 171 6.35 -12.82 -1.62
CA ILE A 171 6.83 -12.03 -2.77
C ILE A 171 7.81 -12.91 -3.54
N ASP A 172 7.46 -13.19 -4.79
CA ASP A 172 8.25 -13.96 -5.75
C ASP A 172 9.23 -13.03 -6.52
N LYS A 173 9.83 -13.50 -7.60
CA LYS A 173 10.76 -12.75 -8.45
C LYS A 173 10.18 -11.41 -8.96
N LEU A 174 10.73 -10.30 -8.47
CA LEU A 174 10.43 -8.94 -8.94
C LEU A 174 11.70 -8.26 -9.47
N PRO A 175 12.20 -8.66 -10.65
CA PRO A 175 13.49 -8.22 -11.16
C PRO A 175 13.56 -6.72 -11.48
N SER A 176 12.44 -6.03 -11.64
CA SER A 176 12.43 -4.58 -11.91
C SER A 176 12.15 -3.73 -10.68
N LEU A 177 12.00 -4.33 -9.49
CA LEU A 177 11.59 -3.59 -8.30
C LEU A 177 12.74 -2.69 -7.82
N VAL A 178 12.47 -1.39 -7.75
CA VAL A 178 13.45 -0.36 -7.36
C VAL A 178 13.08 0.29 -6.03
N ASP A 179 11.78 0.49 -5.79
CA ASP A 179 11.20 1.16 -4.63
C ASP A 179 10.27 0.18 -3.89
N ALA A 180 10.54 -0.03 -2.61
CA ALA A 180 9.69 -0.84 -1.75
C ALA A 180 9.38 -0.12 -0.43
N VAL A 181 8.10 0.01 -0.12
CA VAL A 181 7.59 0.41 1.19
C VAL A 181 6.92 -0.78 1.84
N LEU A 182 7.40 -1.20 3.01
CA LEU A 182 6.92 -2.36 3.74
C LEU A 182 6.64 -2.00 5.19
N CYS A 183 5.40 -1.60 5.47
CA CYS A 183 4.88 -1.44 6.81
C CYS A 183 4.06 -2.67 7.18
N LEU A 184 4.62 -3.51 8.04
CA LEU A 184 4.07 -4.82 8.38
C LEU A 184 3.91 -4.91 9.89
N ASP A 185 2.98 -4.14 10.45
CA ASP A 185 2.70 -4.23 11.88
C ASP A 185 2.09 -5.59 12.22
N ARG A 186 2.61 -6.23 13.29
CA ARG A 186 2.18 -7.54 13.82
C ARG A 186 2.12 -8.71 12.82
N CYS A 187 2.93 -8.71 11.76
CA CYS A 187 2.98 -9.86 10.85
C CYS A 187 3.72 -11.06 11.49
N ASP A 188 3.05 -12.20 11.63
CA ASP A 188 3.65 -13.39 12.26
C ASP A 188 4.68 -14.06 11.33
N ARG A 189 4.40 -14.09 10.02
CA ARG A 189 5.25 -14.73 9.01
C ARG A 189 5.41 -13.82 7.80
N ILE A 190 6.63 -13.43 7.52
CA ILE A 190 6.99 -12.75 6.27
C ILE A 190 8.02 -13.61 5.60
N SER A 191 7.71 -14.09 4.41
CA SER A 191 8.62 -14.95 3.64
C SER A 191 8.74 -14.39 2.24
N PHE A 192 9.91 -13.86 1.94
CA PHE A 192 10.27 -13.55 0.56
C PHE A 192 10.91 -14.80 0.00
N GLU A 193 10.32 -15.33 -1.06
CA GLU A 193 10.85 -16.50 -1.74
C GLU A 193 11.64 -16.03 -2.96
N GLY A 194 12.91 -16.42 -3.02
CA GLY A 194 13.81 -16.06 -4.11
C GLY A 194 14.39 -14.64 -4.03
N ASP A 195 14.85 -14.14 -5.16
CA ASP A 195 15.60 -12.88 -5.30
C ASP A 195 14.69 -11.64 -5.48
N GLY A 196 13.50 -11.66 -4.86
CA GLY A 196 12.44 -10.67 -5.10
C GLY A 196 12.83 -9.21 -4.85
N LEU A 197 13.85 -8.95 -4.02
CA LEU A 197 14.30 -7.59 -3.67
C LEU A 197 15.72 -7.27 -4.15
N LEU A 198 16.31 -8.12 -4.98
CA LEU A 198 17.72 -8.01 -5.35
C LEU A 198 18.06 -6.63 -5.96
N ASN A 199 17.13 -6.01 -6.67
CA ASN A 199 17.34 -4.74 -7.38
C ASN A 199 16.79 -3.50 -6.67
N VAL A 200 16.27 -3.66 -5.46
CA VAL A 200 15.71 -2.56 -4.67
C VAL A 200 16.81 -1.60 -4.29
N LYS A 201 16.61 -0.31 -4.59
CA LYS A 201 17.54 0.79 -4.28
C LYS A 201 17.07 1.63 -3.10
N TRP A 202 15.75 1.69 -2.89
CA TRP A 202 15.11 2.42 -1.81
C TRP A 202 14.13 1.51 -1.07
N LEU A 203 14.28 1.42 0.25
CA LEU A 203 13.50 0.53 1.11
C LEU A 203 13.06 1.26 2.38
N GLN A 204 11.76 1.40 2.58
CA GLN A 204 11.18 1.86 3.84
C GLN A 204 10.54 0.70 4.58
N ILE A 205 10.88 0.50 5.85
CA ILE A 205 10.35 -0.60 6.68
C ILE A 205 9.86 -0.06 8.02
N LEU A 206 8.63 -0.42 8.42
CA LEU A 206 8.20 -0.30 9.81
C LEU A 206 8.61 -1.56 10.58
N LEU A 207 9.40 -1.38 11.64
CA LEU A 207 9.74 -2.45 12.57
C LEU A 207 8.63 -2.60 13.62
N PRO A 208 7.96 -3.76 13.68
CA PRO A 208 6.80 -3.98 14.55
C PRO A 208 7.23 -4.05 16.02
N GLU A 209 6.32 -3.67 16.90
CA GLU A 209 6.59 -3.72 18.34
C GLU A 209 6.72 -5.16 18.89
N VAL A 210 5.97 -6.07 18.26
CA VAL A 210 5.88 -7.49 18.60
C VAL A 210 7.23 -8.17 18.34
N LYS A 211 7.74 -8.88 19.34
CA LYS A 211 9.08 -9.49 19.34
C LYS A 211 9.23 -10.56 18.26
N GLU A 212 8.21 -11.36 18.05
CA GLU A 212 8.14 -12.44 17.07
C GLU A 212 8.17 -11.87 15.66
N SER A 213 7.34 -10.87 15.38
CA SER A 213 7.32 -10.14 14.10
C SER A 213 8.64 -9.44 13.81
N LEU A 214 9.26 -8.81 14.82
CA LEU A 214 10.58 -8.20 14.66
C LEU A 214 11.63 -9.25 14.26
N LYS A 215 11.64 -10.40 14.94
CA LYS A 215 12.55 -11.51 14.62
C LYS A 215 12.33 -12.00 13.19
N SER A 216 11.07 -12.17 12.77
CA SER A 216 10.71 -12.56 11.41
C SER A 216 11.24 -11.55 10.37
N ILE A 217 11.04 -10.24 10.59
CA ILE A 217 11.55 -9.19 9.70
C ILE A 217 13.07 -9.19 9.64
N ILE A 218 13.76 -9.26 10.78
CA ILE A 218 15.23 -9.25 10.80
C ILE A 218 15.82 -10.48 10.11
N ASN A 219 15.25 -11.66 10.35
CA ASN A 219 15.65 -12.88 9.64
C ASN A 219 15.45 -12.73 8.13
N TRP A 220 14.34 -12.15 7.73
CA TRP A 220 14.04 -11.88 6.33
C TRP A 220 15.02 -10.88 5.69
N ILE A 221 15.31 -9.75 6.34
CA ILE A 221 16.32 -8.79 5.86
C ILE A 221 17.66 -9.50 5.69
N SER A 222 18.02 -10.35 6.66
CA SER A 222 19.27 -11.11 6.64
C SER A 222 19.36 -12.10 5.47
N SER A 223 18.23 -12.64 5.00
CA SER A 223 18.20 -13.56 3.85
C SER A 223 18.08 -12.87 2.49
N SER A 224 17.68 -11.59 2.44
CA SER A 224 17.21 -10.93 1.20
C SER A 224 18.28 -10.36 0.27
N ARG A 225 19.57 -10.59 0.55
CA ARG A 225 20.70 -10.18 -0.32
C ARG A 225 20.55 -8.77 -0.89
N LEU A 226 20.31 -7.78 -0.02
CA LEU A 226 20.01 -6.38 -0.37
C LEU A 226 21.26 -5.61 -0.85
N HIS A 227 22.02 -6.18 -1.79
CA HIS A 227 23.29 -5.62 -2.25
C HIS A 227 23.12 -4.35 -3.10
N ASN A 228 21.97 -4.14 -3.73
CA ASN A 228 21.75 -2.92 -4.52
C ASN A 228 21.09 -1.79 -3.73
N LEU A 229 20.81 -2.00 -2.45
CA LEU A 229 20.14 -1.04 -1.60
C LEU A 229 21.07 0.12 -1.27
N LYS A 230 20.66 1.34 -1.64
CA LYS A 230 21.41 2.59 -1.41
C LYS A 230 20.78 3.46 -0.33
N TYR A 231 19.46 3.39 -0.18
CA TYR A 231 18.67 4.20 0.74
C TYR A 231 17.76 3.29 1.56
N ALA A 232 17.83 3.40 2.88
CA ALA A 232 16.94 2.71 3.79
C ALA A 232 16.30 3.69 4.77
N GLU A 233 15.01 3.54 4.98
CA GLU A 233 14.27 4.26 6.01
C GLU A 233 13.65 3.24 6.97
N LEU A 234 14.02 3.32 8.24
CA LEU A 234 13.53 2.41 9.27
C LEU A 234 12.65 3.19 10.24
N LEU A 235 11.36 2.88 10.25
CA LEU A 235 10.43 3.40 11.23
C LEU A 235 10.46 2.45 12.43
N THR A 236 11.00 2.88 13.56
CA THR A 236 11.20 1.97 14.71
C THR A 236 11.31 2.73 16.04
N PRO A 237 10.86 2.14 17.16
CA PRO A 237 11.19 2.65 18.49
C PRO A 237 12.72 2.58 18.71
N LEU A 238 13.33 3.60 19.33
CA LEU A 238 14.78 3.61 19.61
C LEU A 238 15.11 3.09 21.01
N ASN A 239 14.86 1.80 21.25
CA ASN A 239 15.31 1.12 22.47
C ASN A 239 16.38 0.07 22.20
N LYS A 240 17.05 -0.44 23.25
CA LYS A 240 18.16 -1.42 23.14
C LYS A 240 17.84 -2.63 22.25
N LYS A 241 16.60 -3.13 22.26
CA LYS A 241 16.15 -4.26 21.44
C LYS A 241 16.16 -3.87 19.95
N TYR A 242 15.57 -2.73 19.58
CA TYR A 242 15.54 -2.28 18.18
C TYR A 242 16.90 -1.83 17.69
N ILE A 243 17.72 -1.20 18.52
CA ILE A 243 19.10 -0.85 18.14
C ILE A 243 19.87 -2.10 17.71
N LYS A 244 19.74 -3.21 18.46
CA LYS A 244 20.35 -4.49 18.08
C LYS A 244 19.79 -5.01 16.75
N ALA A 245 18.47 -4.92 16.55
CA ALA A 245 17.80 -5.34 15.33
C ALA A 245 18.25 -4.51 14.11
N VAL A 246 18.28 -3.19 14.25
CA VAL A 246 18.76 -2.25 13.22
C VAL A 246 20.22 -2.53 12.87
N LYS A 247 21.10 -2.74 13.85
CA LYS A 247 22.49 -3.14 13.58
C LYS A 247 22.59 -4.41 12.75
N GLN A 248 21.78 -5.41 13.10
CA GLN A 248 21.74 -6.67 12.35
C GLN A 248 21.22 -6.46 10.93
N ALA A 249 20.18 -5.64 10.74
CA ALA A 249 19.66 -5.28 9.43
C ALA A 249 20.72 -4.56 8.57
N ILE A 250 21.40 -3.54 9.12
CA ILE A 250 22.45 -2.78 8.42
C ILE A 250 23.60 -3.69 7.99
N ALA A 251 24.00 -4.66 8.83
CA ALA A 251 25.07 -5.60 8.49
C ALA A 251 24.76 -6.43 7.22
N CYS A 252 23.49 -6.54 6.85
CA CYS A 252 23.02 -7.26 5.66
C CYS A 252 22.87 -6.36 4.42
N MET A 253 23.20 -5.06 4.53
CA MET A 253 23.08 -4.04 3.49
C MET A 253 24.46 -3.42 3.18
N PRO A 254 25.37 -4.16 2.52
CA PRO A 254 26.77 -3.78 2.40
C PRO A 254 27.04 -2.53 1.54
N ASN A 255 26.09 -2.14 0.69
CA ASN A 255 26.20 -0.96 -0.19
C ASN A 255 25.25 0.18 0.22
N LEU A 256 24.71 0.13 1.44
CA LEU A 256 23.83 1.17 1.95
C LEU A 256 24.59 2.50 2.10
N GLU A 257 24.13 3.54 1.41
CA GLU A 257 24.76 4.87 1.43
C GLU A 257 24.09 5.77 2.46
N ASN A 258 22.76 5.70 2.58
CA ASN A 258 21.97 6.58 3.43
C ASN A 258 20.99 5.78 4.27
N LEU A 259 21.00 6.03 5.57
CA LEU A 259 20.05 5.45 6.52
C LEU A 259 19.30 6.55 7.26
N GLU A 260 17.97 6.54 7.15
CA GLU A 260 17.11 7.35 8.00
C GLU A 260 16.41 6.44 9.01
N ILE A 261 16.54 6.75 10.29
CA ILE A 261 15.79 6.09 11.34
C ILE A 261 14.75 7.08 11.83
N ARG A 262 13.48 6.80 11.54
CA ARG A 262 12.39 7.63 11.99
C ARG A 262 11.81 7.07 13.28
N GLU A 263 11.86 7.84 14.35
CA GLU A 263 11.38 7.42 15.66
C GLU A 263 9.88 7.69 15.76
N ASN A 264 9.08 6.63 15.89
CA ASN A 264 7.65 6.74 16.16
C ASN A 264 7.45 7.16 17.64
N LEU A 265 7.39 8.47 17.88
CA LEU A 265 7.47 9.10 19.20
C LEU A 265 6.31 8.90 20.20
N PRO A 266 5.03 8.62 19.82
CA PRO A 266 3.93 8.69 20.79
C PRO A 266 4.05 7.71 21.97
N ILE A 267 4.77 6.60 21.80
CA ILE A 267 4.78 5.50 22.79
C ILE A 267 6.05 5.53 23.69
N VAL A 268 7.15 6.17 23.24
CA VAL A 268 8.48 5.91 23.81
C VAL A 268 8.95 6.97 24.81
N ARG A 269 8.64 8.26 24.61
CA ARG A 269 9.13 9.33 25.51
C ARG A 269 8.71 9.15 26.97
N ALA A 270 7.60 8.47 27.22
CA ALA A 270 7.16 8.16 28.59
C ALA A 270 7.99 7.08 29.30
N ARG A 271 8.84 6.30 28.60
CA ARG A 271 9.45 5.08 29.15
C ARG A 271 10.98 4.99 29.11
N SER A 272 11.67 5.66 28.17
CA SER A 272 13.11 5.41 27.96
C SER A 272 14.05 6.47 28.57
N GLY A 273 13.61 7.72 28.71
CA GLY A 273 14.45 8.82 29.24
C GLY A 273 15.74 9.09 28.45
N LEU A 274 15.89 8.55 27.25
CA LEU A 274 17.09 8.66 26.42
C LEU A 274 16.90 9.72 25.34
N GLU A 275 17.86 10.65 25.24
CA GLU A 275 17.95 11.61 24.15
C GLU A 275 18.37 10.89 22.85
N PRO A 276 17.64 11.03 21.73
CA PRO A 276 17.87 10.27 20.50
C PRO A 276 19.30 10.41 19.94
N GLU A 277 19.89 11.60 20.07
CA GLU A 277 21.23 11.90 19.56
C GLU A 277 22.33 11.11 20.29
N LYS A 278 22.23 10.98 21.62
CA LYS A 278 23.20 10.22 22.44
C LYS A 278 23.14 8.72 22.14
N VAL A 279 21.96 8.21 21.81
CA VAL A 279 21.77 6.80 21.47
C VAL A 279 22.57 6.43 20.22
N VAL A 280 22.66 7.30 19.21
CA VAL A 280 23.44 7.04 18.00
C VAL A 280 24.92 6.96 18.29
N SER A 281 25.47 8.02 18.89
CA SER A 281 26.91 8.15 19.09
C SER A 281 27.47 7.06 19.98
N GLU A 282 26.71 6.64 21.00
CA GLU A 282 27.18 5.63 21.96
C GLU A 282 26.97 4.19 21.46
N HIS A 283 25.91 3.95 20.68
CA HIS A 283 25.52 2.59 20.35
C HIS A 283 25.83 2.22 18.90
N PHE A 284 25.90 3.14 17.94
CA PHE A 284 26.18 2.79 16.55
C PHE A 284 27.65 3.05 16.21
N ALA A 285 28.47 2.00 16.27
CA ALA A 285 29.69 1.95 15.48
C ALA A 285 29.26 1.87 14.01
N LEU A 286 29.17 3.02 13.36
CA LEU A 286 28.68 3.11 11.98
C LEU A 286 29.63 2.36 11.04
N PRO A 287 29.09 1.49 10.17
CA PRO A 287 29.87 0.96 9.06
C PRO A 287 30.51 2.09 8.25
N LYS A 288 31.77 1.91 7.86
CA LYS A 288 32.57 2.93 7.15
C LYS A 288 31.96 3.34 5.80
N HIS A 289 31.08 2.52 5.22
CA HIS A 289 30.46 2.75 3.92
C HIS A 289 29.20 3.63 3.99
N LEU A 290 28.65 3.90 5.18
CA LEU A 290 27.50 4.81 5.30
C LEU A 290 27.96 6.25 5.15
N HIS A 291 27.37 6.97 4.18
CA HIS A 291 27.60 8.40 3.98
C HIS A 291 26.81 9.25 4.97
N SER A 292 25.57 8.85 5.28
CA SER A 292 24.74 9.57 6.24
C SER A 292 23.87 8.64 7.08
N VAL A 293 23.73 8.99 8.36
CA VAL A 293 22.72 8.43 9.26
C VAL A 293 21.98 9.58 9.91
N LYS A 294 20.67 9.63 9.71
CA LYS A 294 19.80 10.63 10.32
C LYS A 294 18.82 9.95 11.26
N ILE A 295 18.64 10.52 12.44
CA ILE A 295 17.48 10.22 13.26
C ILE A 295 16.50 11.36 13.12
N ILE A 296 15.28 11.02 12.72
CA ILE A 296 14.21 11.98 12.56
C ILE A 296 13.13 11.63 13.59
N PRO A 297 12.88 12.49 14.59
CA PRO A 297 11.71 12.36 15.44
C PRO A 297 10.44 12.52 14.56
N LEU A 298 9.53 11.55 14.58
CA LEU A 298 8.24 11.70 13.90
C LEU A 298 7.23 12.40 14.81
N GLU A 299 6.61 13.48 14.35
CA GLU A 299 5.43 14.01 15.03
C GLU A 299 4.26 13.01 14.91
N PRO A 300 3.42 12.85 15.96
CA PRO A 300 2.35 11.84 15.99
C PRO A 300 1.40 11.84 14.78
N LEU A 301 1.10 13.03 14.23
CA LEU A 301 0.23 13.21 13.07
C LEU A 301 0.95 13.00 11.72
N GLU A 302 2.28 13.19 11.69
CA GLU A 302 3.07 13.03 10.47
C GLU A 302 3.31 11.57 10.11
N VAL A 303 3.38 10.65 11.09
CA VAL A 303 3.55 9.20 10.84
C VAL A 303 2.51 8.65 9.88
N PHE A 304 1.27 9.09 10.06
CA PHE A 304 0.14 8.65 9.24
C PHE A 304 0.05 9.42 7.92
N MET A 305 0.23 10.74 7.96
CA MET A 305 0.00 11.61 6.79
C MET A 305 1.19 11.68 5.81
N ASP A 306 2.44 11.63 6.27
CA ASP A 306 3.61 11.53 5.36
C ASP A 306 3.65 10.17 4.68
N PHE A 307 3.26 9.11 5.40
CA PHE A 307 3.17 7.78 4.83
C PHE A 307 2.11 7.72 3.70
N LEU A 308 0.91 8.25 3.94
CA LEU A 308 -0.17 8.27 2.96
C LEU A 308 0.10 9.23 1.79
N SER A 309 0.64 10.43 2.05
CA SER A 309 0.91 11.43 1.00
C SER A 309 2.07 11.06 0.07
N ASN A 310 3.05 10.28 0.53
CA ASN A 310 4.10 9.72 -0.32
C ASN A 310 3.66 8.43 -1.06
N SER A 311 2.60 7.78 -0.57
CA SER A 311 2.07 6.53 -1.14
C SER A 311 0.93 6.75 -2.15
N VAL A 312 0.14 7.81 -1.99
CA VAL A 312 -1.00 8.12 -2.87
C VAL A 312 -0.72 9.48 -3.54
N HIS A 313 -0.85 9.57 -4.86
CA HIS A 313 -0.85 10.86 -5.58
C HIS A 313 -2.15 11.66 -5.27
N LEU A 314 -2.46 11.86 -4.00
CA LEU A 314 -3.48 12.80 -3.56
C LEU A 314 -2.87 14.20 -3.65
N LYS A 315 -3.50 15.07 -4.45
CA LYS A 315 -3.03 16.46 -4.57
C LYS A 315 -3.25 17.14 -3.22
N ARG A 316 -2.48 18.20 -2.96
CA ARG A 316 -2.51 19.02 -1.73
C ARG A 316 -3.93 19.43 -1.26
N THR A 317 -4.91 19.49 -2.16
CA THR A 317 -6.33 19.75 -1.87
C THR A 317 -7.07 18.60 -1.15
N ASP A 318 -6.63 17.35 -1.29
CA ASP A 318 -7.26 16.21 -0.61
C ASP A 318 -6.71 16.02 0.82
N LYS A 319 -5.57 16.67 1.14
CA LYS A 319 -4.95 16.68 2.48
C LYS A 319 -5.85 17.40 3.51
N GLU A 320 -6.45 18.52 3.13
CA GLU A 320 -7.35 19.31 3.99
C GLU A 320 -8.70 18.62 4.26
N GLU A 321 -9.15 17.71 3.38
CA GLU A 321 -10.36 16.92 3.63
C GLU A 321 -10.08 15.75 4.58
N LEU A 322 -8.91 15.10 4.48
CA LEU A 322 -8.52 14.00 5.37
C LEU A 322 -8.30 14.46 6.82
N GLU A 323 -7.78 15.68 7.02
CA GLU A 323 -7.62 16.28 8.36
C GLU A 323 -8.95 16.45 9.12
N LYS A 324 -10.10 16.48 8.43
CA LYS A 324 -11.43 16.59 9.07
C LYS A 324 -11.97 15.27 9.62
N TYR A 325 -11.35 14.13 9.29
CA TYR A 325 -11.86 12.80 9.62
C TYR A 325 -10.98 12.02 10.60
N VAL A 326 -9.85 12.57 11.04
CA VAL A 326 -9.06 12.01 12.15
C VAL A 326 -9.61 12.58 13.46
N PRO A 327 -10.26 11.79 14.32
CA PRO A 327 -10.62 12.27 15.65
C PRO A 327 -9.34 12.44 16.46
N LEU A 328 -9.13 13.64 17.00
CA LEU A 328 -8.05 13.97 17.94
C LEU A 328 -8.08 13.09 19.19
#